data_AF-A0A534NJ82-F1
#
_entry.id   AF-A0A534NJ82-F1
#
_cell.length_a   1.000
_cell.length_b   1.000
_cell.length_c   1.000
_cell.angle_alpha   90.00
_cell.angle_beta   90.00
_cell.angle_gamma   90.00
#
_symmetry.space_group_name_H-M   'P 1'
#
loop_
_entity.id
_entity.type
_entity.pdbx_description
1 polymer ?
#
loop_
_entity_poly.entity_id
_entity_poly.type
_entity_poly.pdbx_seq_one_letter_code
_entity_poly.pdbx_strand_id
1 'polypeptide(L)'
;KAAGLRIGIYQDLAIGSAPGGSDTWAFPELFVTRAAIGAPPDGYSKDGQNWGLPPIDPGALRAGRYRYFIRLVKNALRHAGALRIDHAVGLFRQFWIPEGLSGKEGAYVRFPADDLLGILALESRRQGAIVVGEDLGTVPAEVPSALHARGVLSSRVLYFERDANGRFLRASEYERDSLTTANTHDMPTLEGFFRGRDIDIKREVGLIASDEDAKRAREERRREKRELFRRLSNEGLLQPGDSDDSQVRAAVHAFLERTPASLVGIALDDLLGEEEPVNVPGVTPEKFESWTRKLHQPVEQWTCDDDVEGALPLSGARRLGE
;
A
#
# COMPACT_ATOMS: atom_id res chain seq x y z
N LYS A 1 -17.27 12.30 11.02
CA LYS A 1 -17.42 12.56 12.48
C LYS A 1 -18.86 12.43 12.97
N ALA A 2 -19.88 13.01 12.29
CA ALA A 2 -21.28 12.86 12.71
C ALA A 2 -21.74 11.40 12.87
N ALA A 3 -21.24 10.49 12.02
CA ALA A 3 -21.48 9.05 12.11
C ALA A 3 -20.67 8.32 13.21
N GLY A 4 -20.09 9.02 14.20
CA GLY A 4 -19.34 8.41 15.31
C GLY A 4 -17.92 7.92 15.00
N LEU A 5 -17.45 8.03 13.75
CA LEU A 5 -16.08 7.64 13.35
C LEU A 5 -15.02 8.52 14.04
N ARG A 6 -14.14 7.90 14.84
CA ARG A 6 -13.07 8.57 15.61
C ARG A 6 -12.03 9.24 14.72
N ILE A 7 -11.54 8.52 13.71
CA ILE A 7 -10.59 9.02 12.71
C ILE A 7 -11.36 9.78 11.62
N GLY A 8 -12.38 9.16 11.04
CA GLY A 8 -13.11 9.73 9.91
C GLY A 8 -12.40 9.39 8.61
N ILE A 9 -12.05 10.39 7.81
CA ILE A 9 -11.41 10.18 6.51
C ILE A 9 -9.90 9.96 6.69
N TYR A 10 -9.40 8.91 6.06
CA TYR A 10 -7.98 8.61 5.86
C TYR A 10 -7.62 9.00 4.42
N GLN A 11 -6.82 10.04 4.26
CA GLN A 11 -6.36 10.52 2.94
C GLN A 11 -5.07 9.84 2.53
N ASP A 12 -4.78 9.84 1.24
CA ASP A 12 -3.54 9.32 0.67
C ASP A 12 -2.79 10.42 -0.09
N LEU A 13 -1.52 10.65 0.26
CA LEU A 13 -0.66 11.64 -0.38
C LEU A 13 0.32 10.93 -1.30
N ALA A 14 0.08 11.03 -2.60
CA ALA A 14 0.96 10.53 -3.65
C ALA A 14 2.37 11.13 -3.57
N ILE A 15 3.35 10.39 -4.09
CA ILE A 15 4.77 10.75 -4.07
C ILE A 15 5.13 12.02 -4.85
N GLY A 16 4.35 12.41 -5.86
CA GLY A 16 4.69 13.53 -6.73
C GLY A 16 3.55 14.01 -7.64
N SER A 17 3.88 15.01 -8.45
CA SER A 17 2.94 15.70 -9.35
C SER A 17 3.31 15.43 -10.81
N ALA A 18 2.34 15.47 -11.72
CA ALA A 18 2.60 15.28 -13.15
C ALA A 18 3.51 16.39 -13.74
N PRO A 19 4.38 16.07 -14.73
CA PRO A 19 5.37 17.00 -15.27
C PRO A 19 4.77 18.26 -15.92
N GLY A 20 3.62 18.13 -16.58
CA GLY A 20 2.86 19.24 -17.16
C GLY A 20 1.72 19.75 -16.28
N GLY A 21 1.74 19.45 -14.98
CA GLY A 21 0.67 19.76 -14.04
C GLY A 21 0.72 21.20 -13.49
N SER A 22 -0.27 21.52 -12.64
CA SER A 22 -0.35 22.83 -12.00
C SER A 22 0.81 23.14 -11.06
N ASP A 23 1.36 22.12 -10.37
CA ASP A 23 2.44 22.33 -9.41
C ASP A 23 3.75 22.69 -10.11
N THR A 24 4.10 21.98 -11.18
CA THR A 24 5.30 22.27 -11.97
C THR A 24 5.19 23.60 -12.71
N TRP A 25 3.98 23.99 -13.11
CA TRP A 25 3.72 25.32 -13.68
C TRP A 25 3.81 26.44 -12.63
N ALA A 26 3.29 26.23 -11.42
CA ALA A 26 3.26 27.24 -10.37
C ALA A 26 4.60 27.38 -9.61
N PHE A 27 5.40 26.32 -9.56
CA PHE A 27 6.66 26.26 -8.83
C PHE A 27 7.81 25.71 -9.71
N PRO A 28 8.11 26.31 -10.87
CA PRO A 28 9.06 25.74 -11.83
C PRO A 28 10.48 25.58 -11.26
N GLU A 29 10.90 26.46 -10.36
CA GLU A 29 12.21 26.40 -9.69
C GLU A 29 12.31 25.31 -8.60
N LEU A 30 11.18 24.66 -8.24
CA LEU A 30 11.15 23.62 -7.22
C LEU A 30 11.33 22.22 -7.83
N PHE A 31 10.92 22.01 -9.08
CA PHE A 31 10.86 20.71 -9.72
C PHE A 31 11.99 20.53 -10.74
N VAL A 32 12.63 19.36 -10.72
CA VAL A 32 13.69 19.00 -11.67
C VAL A 32 13.06 18.29 -12.87
N THR A 33 12.69 19.05 -13.89
CA THR A 33 11.98 18.52 -15.08
C THR A 33 12.83 17.63 -15.98
N ARG A 34 14.16 17.63 -15.81
CA ARG A 34 15.10 16.78 -16.57
C ARG A 34 15.43 15.46 -15.86
N ALA A 35 14.64 15.10 -14.86
CA ALA A 35 14.71 13.83 -14.16
C ALA A 35 13.30 13.33 -13.86
N ALA A 36 13.16 12.03 -13.64
CA ALA A 36 11.94 11.39 -13.18
C ALA A 36 12.21 10.58 -11.92
N ILE A 37 11.22 10.52 -11.03
CA ILE A 37 11.20 9.59 -9.90
C ILE A 37 10.95 8.18 -10.44
N GLY A 38 11.61 7.20 -9.85
CA GLY A 38 11.43 5.80 -10.20
C GLY A 38 11.95 4.85 -9.13
N ALA A 39 12.28 3.63 -9.57
CA ALA A 39 12.90 2.58 -8.75
C ALA A 39 14.02 1.89 -9.56
N PRO A 40 15.09 1.42 -8.88
CA PRO A 40 16.14 0.64 -9.54
C PRO A 40 15.59 -0.71 -10.03
N PRO A 41 16.34 -1.42 -10.88
CA PRO A 41 16.02 -2.81 -11.22
C PRO A 41 15.87 -3.70 -9.99
N ASP A 42 14.84 -4.53 -9.98
CA ASP A 42 14.54 -5.49 -8.92
C ASP A 42 14.02 -6.82 -9.49
N GLY A 43 13.50 -7.69 -8.61
CA GLY A 43 12.93 -8.98 -9.02
C GLY A 43 11.66 -8.87 -9.87
N TYR A 44 10.97 -7.72 -9.84
CA TYR A 44 9.74 -7.46 -10.57
C TYR A 44 10.00 -6.77 -11.91
N SER A 45 10.93 -5.81 -11.96
CA SER A 45 11.34 -5.11 -13.18
C SER A 45 12.85 -5.15 -13.40
N LYS A 46 13.27 -5.87 -14.43
CA LYS A 46 14.69 -5.97 -14.83
C LYS A 46 15.28 -4.64 -15.33
N ASP A 47 14.45 -3.71 -15.77
CA ASP A 47 14.86 -2.39 -16.27
C ASP A 47 14.63 -1.28 -15.23
N GLY A 48 14.15 -1.64 -14.03
CA GLY A 48 13.67 -0.68 -13.04
C GLY A 48 12.32 -0.08 -13.44
N GLN A 49 11.88 0.93 -12.71
CA GLN A 49 10.60 1.60 -12.97
C GLN A 49 10.85 3.08 -13.15
N ASN A 50 10.24 3.69 -14.16
CA ASN A 50 10.21 5.13 -14.36
C ASN A 50 8.76 5.58 -14.22
N TRP A 51 8.46 6.37 -13.19
CA TRP A 51 7.10 6.83 -12.89
C TRP A 51 6.73 8.13 -13.61
N GLY A 52 7.68 8.75 -14.33
CA GLY A 52 7.42 9.96 -15.13
C GLY A 52 7.11 11.21 -14.31
N LEU A 53 7.33 11.18 -13.00
CA LEU A 53 7.07 12.30 -12.08
C LEU A 53 8.38 13.10 -11.89
N PRO A 54 8.43 14.42 -12.15
CA PRO A 54 9.62 15.20 -11.83
C PRO A 54 9.82 15.26 -10.31
N PRO A 55 11.03 14.99 -9.81
CA PRO A 55 11.31 15.12 -8.41
C PRO A 55 11.41 16.58 -7.99
N ILE A 56 11.22 16.83 -6.69
CA ILE A 56 11.50 18.12 -6.06
C ILE A 56 13.01 18.22 -5.78
N ASP A 57 13.63 19.36 -6.13
CA ASP A 57 15.01 19.65 -5.75
C ASP A 57 15.10 19.83 -4.21
N PRO A 58 15.84 18.97 -3.48
CA PRO A 58 15.93 19.07 -2.02
C PRO A 58 16.65 20.35 -1.56
N GLY A 59 17.56 20.90 -2.37
CA GLY A 59 18.21 22.18 -2.14
C GLY A 59 17.25 23.35 -2.30
N ALA A 60 16.46 23.37 -3.39
CA ALA A 60 15.43 24.39 -3.61
C ALA A 60 14.33 24.33 -2.54
N LEU A 61 13.92 23.12 -2.14
CA LEU A 61 12.96 22.91 -1.06
C LEU A 61 13.44 23.51 0.26
N ARG A 62 14.73 23.30 0.60
CA ARG A 62 15.35 23.87 1.80
C ARG A 62 15.52 25.38 1.70
N ALA A 63 15.97 25.91 0.55
CA ALA A 63 16.09 27.35 0.31
C ALA A 63 14.73 28.07 0.42
N GLY A 64 13.66 27.41 -0.06
CA GLY A 64 12.27 27.81 0.10
C GLY A 64 11.69 27.61 1.51
N ARG A 65 12.53 27.24 2.49
CA ARG A 65 12.15 26.99 3.90
C ARG A 65 10.97 26.01 4.04
N TYR A 66 10.95 24.98 3.19
CA TYR A 66 9.95 23.92 3.18
C TYR A 66 8.50 24.39 2.97
N ARG A 67 8.27 25.63 2.51
CA ARG A 67 6.92 26.21 2.39
C ARG A 67 5.98 25.38 1.54
N TYR A 68 6.49 24.76 0.47
CA TYR A 68 5.71 23.87 -0.38
C TYR A 68 5.25 22.62 0.39
N PHE A 69 6.18 21.90 1.03
CA PHE A 69 5.86 20.68 1.79
C PHE A 69 4.92 20.97 2.98
N ILE A 70 5.13 22.06 3.71
CA ILE A 70 4.22 22.51 4.78
C ILE A 70 2.80 22.73 4.21
N ARG A 71 2.70 23.42 3.07
CA ARG A 71 1.41 23.68 2.41
C ARG A 71 0.75 22.38 1.97
N LEU A 72 1.52 21.44 1.41
CA LEU A 72 1.04 20.15 0.95
C LEU A 72 0.42 19.34 2.10
N VAL A 73 1.21 19.10 3.15
CA VAL A 73 0.76 18.32 4.32
C VAL A 73 -0.42 18.98 5.02
N LYS A 74 -0.37 20.30 5.24
CA LYS A 74 -1.47 21.04 5.86
C LYS A 74 -2.78 20.91 5.09
N ASN A 75 -2.72 20.95 3.75
CA ASN A 75 -3.91 20.82 2.92
C ASN A 75 -4.42 19.38 2.89
N ALA A 76 -3.54 18.38 2.79
CA ALA A 76 -3.91 16.97 2.84
C ALA A 76 -4.63 16.61 4.15
N LEU A 77 -4.18 17.20 5.27
CA LEU A 77 -4.75 16.97 6.60
C LEU A 77 -5.99 17.83 6.91
N ARG A 78 -6.32 18.84 6.10
CA ARG A 78 -7.33 19.87 6.44
C ARG A 78 -8.70 19.28 6.82
N HIS A 79 -9.06 18.16 6.21
CA HIS A 79 -10.35 17.47 6.40
C HIS A 79 -10.20 15.98 6.74
N ALA A 80 -8.99 15.55 7.14
CA ALA A 80 -8.66 14.15 7.37
C ALA A 80 -8.28 13.92 8.84
N GLY A 81 -8.66 12.77 9.39
CA GLY A 81 -8.17 12.33 10.69
C GLY A 81 -6.92 11.45 10.59
N ALA A 82 -6.58 11.01 9.38
CA ALA A 82 -5.35 10.30 9.09
C ALA A 82 -4.82 10.63 7.70
N LEU A 83 -3.51 10.48 7.49
CA LEU A 83 -2.84 10.65 6.21
C LEU A 83 -1.84 9.51 5.95
N ARG A 84 -1.96 8.87 4.78
CA ARG A 84 -0.94 7.99 4.23
C ARG A 84 0.08 8.85 3.49
N ILE A 85 1.36 8.61 3.75
CA ILE A 85 2.45 9.11 2.91
C ILE A 85 2.87 7.96 2.01
N ASP A 86 2.50 8.04 0.74
CA ASP A 86 2.94 7.11 -0.28
C ASP A 86 4.46 7.15 -0.41
N HIS A 87 5.09 5.98 -0.50
CA HIS A 87 6.54 5.84 -0.59
C HIS A 87 7.28 6.69 0.45
N ALA A 88 7.02 6.46 1.74
CA ALA A 88 7.60 7.26 2.84
C ALA A 88 9.14 7.23 2.85
N VAL A 89 9.75 6.22 2.24
CA VAL A 89 11.20 6.16 1.94
C VAL A 89 11.66 7.39 1.15
N GLY A 90 10.80 7.96 0.31
CA GLY A 90 10.97 9.18 -0.47
C GLY A 90 11.28 10.43 0.37
N LEU A 91 10.98 10.43 1.67
CA LEU A 91 11.38 11.49 2.60
C LEU A 91 12.87 11.43 2.96
N PHE A 92 13.51 10.27 2.75
CA PHE A 92 14.93 10.02 3.02
C PHE A 92 15.77 10.05 1.76
N ARG A 93 15.28 9.39 0.71
CA ARG A 93 15.92 9.35 -0.59
C ARG A 93 14.91 9.00 -1.67
N GLN A 94 15.13 9.50 -2.87
CA GLN A 94 14.37 9.11 -4.05
C GLN A 94 15.33 8.60 -5.11
N PHE A 95 14.91 7.60 -5.88
CA PHE A 95 15.68 7.14 -7.02
C PHE A 95 15.31 7.99 -8.24
N TRP A 96 16.27 8.75 -8.75
CA TRP A 96 16.08 9.67 -9.87
C TRP A 96 16.69 9.09 -11.13
N ILE A 97 15.93 9.17 -12.22
CA ILE A 97 16.33 8.72 -13.54
C ILE A 97 16.48 9.96 -14.44
N PRO A 98 17.66 10.23 -15.02
CA PRO A 98 17.82 11.33 -15.96
C PRO A 98 16.90 11.19 -17.18
N GLU A 99 16.47 12.32 -17.72
CA GLU A 99 15.63 12.38 -18.91
C GLU A 99 16.18 11.53 -20.07
N GLY A 100 15.33 10.68 -20.64
CA GLY A 100 15.66 9.81 -21.77
C GLY A 100 16.39 8.51 -21.42
N LEU A 101 16.69 8.25 -20.14
CA LEU A 101 17.36 7.03 -19.68
C LEU A 101 16.39 6.04 -19.01
N SER A 102 16.86 4.81 -18.77
CA SER A 102 16.10 3.77 -18.08
C SER A 102 16.39 3.73 -16.57
N GLY A 103 15.63 2.93 -15.81
CA GLY A 103 15.86 2.74 -14.38
C GLY A 103 17.22 2.17 -14.03
N LYS A 104 17.93 1.56 -14.99
CA LYS A 104 19.32 1.09 -14.81
C LYS A 104 20.33 2.21 -14.61
N GLU A 105 20.02 3.41 -15.10
CA GLU A 105 20.94 4.55 -15.12
C GLU A 105 20.59 5.60 -14.05
N GLY A 106 19.62 5.30 -13.19
CA GLY A 106 19.24 6.20 -12.11
C GLY A 106 20.18 6.13 -10.90
N ALA A 107 19.98 7.06 -9.97
CA ALA A 107 20.73 7.13 -8.71
C ALA A 107 19.85 7.60 -7.56
N TYR A 108 20.19 7.19 -6.34
CA TYR A 108 19.53 7.73 -5.15
C TYR A 108 20.01 9.14 -4.83
N VAL A 109 19.07 10.08 -4.75
CA VAL A 109 19.26 11.44 -4.26
C VAL A 109 18.71 11.54 -2.84
N ARG A 110 19.51 12.07 -1.91
CA ARG A 110 19.14 12.20 -0.49
C ARG A 110 18.24 13.41 -0.26
N PHE A 111 17.27 13.23 0.65
CA PHE A 111 16.35 14.27 1.11
C PHE A 111 16.60 14.60 2.59
N PRO A 112 16.26 15.81 3.06
CA PRO A 112 16.44 16.22 4.45
C PRO A 112 15.38 15.59 5.37
N ALA A 113 15.47 14.28 5.58
CA ALA A 113 14.46 13.48 6.28
C ALA A 113 14.08 14.02 7.67
N ASP A 114 15.06 14.42 8.48
CA ASP A 114 14.81 14.92 9.84
C ASP A 114 13.92 16.18 9.86
N ASP A 115 14.13 17.07 8.89
CA ASP A 115 13.34 18.29 8.71
C ASP A 115 11.94 17.94 8.21
N LEU A 116 11.83 17.07 7.20
CA LEU A 116 10.56 16.67 6.61
C LEU A 116 9.67 15.91 7.61
N LEU A 117 10.24 14.94 8.33
CA LEU A 117 9.53 14.20 9.37
C LEU A 117 9.14 15.11 10.55
N GLY A 118 9.97 16.10 10.88
CA GLY A 118 9.62 17.12 11.88
C GLY A 118 8.45 17.98 11.47
N ILE A 119 8.41 18.43 10.22
CA ILE A 119 7.28 19.18 9.67
C ILE A 119 6.02 18.31 9.64
N LEU A 120 6.14 17.07 9.18
CA LEU A 120 5.02 16.12 9.11
C LEU A 120 4.42 15.88 10.49
N ALA A 121 5.25 15.60 11.49
CA ALA A 121 4.81 15.43 12.87
C ALA A 121 4.18 16.71 13.45
N LEU A 122 4.75 17.88 13.16
CA LEU A 122 4.21 19.17 13.61
C LEU A 122 2.82 19.43 13.03
N GLU A 123 2.64 19.28 11.71
CA GLU A 123 1.35 19.53 11.06
C GLU A 123 0.32 18.45 11.42
N SER A 124 0.73 17.19 11.59
CA SER A 124 -0.09 16.12 12.18
C SER A 124 -0.62 16.50 13.55
N ARG A 125 0.26 16.95 14.45
CA ARG A 125 -0.12 17.38 15.81
C ARG A 125 -1.08 18.57 15.80
N ARG A 126 -0.87 19.55 14.92
CA ARG A 126 -1.76 20.72 14.79
C ARG A 126 -3.16 20.34 14.34
N GLN A 127 -3.30 19.28 13.55
CA GLN A 127 -4.59 18.79 13.07
C GLN A 127 -5.18 17.66 13.93
N GLY A 128 -4.40 17.11 14.87
CA GLY A 128 -4.81 15.95 15.65
C GLY A 128 -5.02 14.71 14.79
N ALA A 129 -4.18 14.53 13.77
CA ALA A 129 -4.32 13.48 12.77
C ALA A 129 -3.21 12.43 12.86
N ILE A 130 -3.54 11.18 12.56
CA ILE A 130 -2.58 10.07 12.48
C ILE A 130 -1.82 10.14 11.16
N VAL A 131 -0.56 9.71 11.14
CA VAL A 131 0.19 9.57 9.91
C VAL A 131 0.68 8.13 9.79
N VAL A 132 0.47 7.55 8.60
CA VAL A 132 1.00 6.24 8.23
C VAL A 132 1.98 6.44 7.09
N GLY A 133 3.21 5.98 7.25
CA GLY A 133 4.20 5.92 6.19
C GLY A 133 4.10 4.58 5.48
N GLU A 134 4.00 4.60 4.15
CA GLU A 134 4.23 3.38 3.38
C GLU A 134 5.74 3.11 3.30
N ASP A 135 6.18 2.10 4.06
CA ASP A 135 7.55 1.62 4.16
C ASP A 135 7.66 0.19 3.63
N LEU A 136 7.27 -0.04 2.37
CA LEU A 136 7.36 -1.33 1.69
C LEU A 136 8.50 -1.33 0.64
N GLY A 137 8.86 -2.53 0.20
CA GLY A 137 9.91 -2.73 -0.81
C GLY A 137 11.31 -2.60 -0.23
N THR A 138 12.22 -1.93 -0.96
CA THR A 138 13.63 -1.81 -0.58
C THR A 138 13.85 -0.63 0.40
N VAL A 139 13.54 -0.89 1.67
CA VAL A 139 13.57 0.10 2.74
C VAL A 139 14.95 0.12 3.43
N PRO A 140 15.63 1.28 3.51
CA PRO A 140 16.84 1.42 4.33
C PRO A 140 16.55 1.11 5.82
N ALA A 141 17.49 0.45 6.49
CA ALA A 141 17.32 -0.02 7.87
C ALA A 141 17.00 1.11 8.87
N GLU A 142 17.45 2.33 8.59
CA GLU A 142 17.17 3.51 9.42
C GLU A 142 15.72 3.99 9.35
N VAL A 143 15.00 3.73 8.24
CA VAL A 143 13.70 4.35 7.95
C VAL A 143 12.64 3.99 8.99
N PRO A 144 12.37 2.71 9.31
CA PRO A 144 11.30 2.37 10.26
C PRO A 144 11.52 3.01 11.63
N SER A 145 12.76 2.97 12.13
CA SER A 145 13.12 3.58 13.41
C SER A 145 12.91 5.10 13.44
N ALA A 146 13.23 5.79 12.34
CA ALA A 146 13.05 7.23 12.22
C ALA A 146 11.57 7.64 12.10
N LEU A 147 10.75 6.83 11.42
CA LEU A 147 9.29 7.01 11.37
C LEU A 147 8.67 6.88 12.77
N HIS A 148 8.98 5.79 13.49
CA HIS A 148 8.46 5.55 14.84
C HIS A 148 8.92 6.60 15.85
N ALA A 149 10.17 7.08 15.75
CA ALA A 149 10.68 8.16 16.60
C ALA A 149 9.85 9.47 16.48
N ARG A 150 9.09 9.64 15.39
CA ARG A 150 8.19 10.78 15.16
C ARG A 150 6.71 10.42 15.26
N GLY A 151 6.39 9.20 15.67
CA GLY A 151 5.00 8.71 15.81
C GLY A 151 4.30 8.50 14.46
N VAL A 152 5.06 8.28 13.38
CA VAL A 152 4.51 7.85 12.09
C VAL A 152 4.42 6.33 12.11
N LEU A 153 3.22 5.80 11.85
CA LEU A 153 2.99 4.35 11.82
C LEU A 153 3.59 3.73 10.55
N SER A 154 4.11 2.52 10.65
CA SER A 154 4.52 1.72 9.49
C SER A 154 3.33 1.07 8.78
N SER A 155 3.56 0.55 7.58
CA SER A 155 2.60 -0.25 6.81
C SER A 155 3.03 -1.71 6.80
N ARG A 156 2.13 -2.62 7.17
CA ARG A 156 2.36 -4.08 7.16
C ARG A 156 1.31 -4.73 6.28
N VAL A 157 1.75 -5.54 5.33
CA VAL A 157 0.86 -6.16 4.34
C VAL A 157 1.03 -7.67 4.44
N LEU A 158 -0.05 -8.38 4.77
CA LEU A 158 -0.05 -9.83 5.01
C LEU A 158 0.74 -10.62 3.97
N TYR A 159 0.62 -10.25 2.70
CA TYR A 159 1.33 -10.91 1.60
C TYR A 159 2.86 -10.85 1.72
N PHE A 160 3.44 -9.92 2.46
CA PHE A 160 4.88 -9.77 2.66
C PHE A 160 5.37 -10.23 4.02
N GLU A 161 4.48 -10.33 5.02
CA GLU A 161 4.87 -10.69 6.38
C GLU A 161 5.26 -12.16 6.49
N ARG A 162 6.57 -12.43 6.46
CA ARG A 162 7.16 -13.76 6.52
C ARG A 162 8.28 -13.83 7.56
N ASP A 163 8.40 -14.98 8.23
CA ASP A 163 9.58 -15.28 9.04
C ASP A 163 10.79 -15.66 8.17
N ALA A 164 11.95 -15.88 8.80
CA ALA A 164 13.18 -16.27 8.11
C ALA A 164 13.09 -17.61 7.34
N ASN A 165 12.06 -18.42 7.59
CA ASN A 165 11.80 -19.68 6.90
C ASN A 165 10.72 -19.54 5.81
N GLY A 166 10.25 -18.32 5.53
CA GLY A 166 9.22 -18.06 4.53
C GLY A 166 7.79 -18.39 4.98
N ARG A 167 7.55 -18.56 6.29
CA ARG A 167 6.21 -18.81 6.84
C ARG A 167 5.52 -17.50 7.17
N PHE A 168 4.20 -17.42 7.00
CA PHE A 168 3.44 -16.24 7.47
C PHE A 168 3.64 -16.04 8.97
N LEU A 169 3.86 -14.78 9.40
CA LEU A 169 3.97 -14.43 10.80
C LEU A 169 2.70 -14.79 11.59
N ARG A 170 2.84 -15.06 12.89
CA ARG A 170 1.72 -15.14 13.85
C ARG A 170 1.11 -13.76 14.02
N ALA A 171 -0.16 -13.68 14.38
CA ALA A 171 -0.80 -12.39 14.62
C ALA A 171 -0.05 -11.57 15.70
N SER A 172 0.46 -12.25 16.73
CA SER A 172 1.23 -11.62 17.82
C SER A 172 2.62 -11.12 17.44
N GLU A 173 3.14 -11.50 16.27
CA GLU A 173 4.47 -11.09 15.78
C GLU A 173 4.41 -9.79 14.96
N TYR A 174 3.21 -9.30 14.64
CA TYR A 174 3.02 -8.04 13.92
C TYR A 174 3.39 -6.84 14.80
N GLU A 175 3.78 -5.76 14.15
CA GLU A 175 4.18 -4.53 14.82
C GLU A 175 2.97 -3.72 15.31
N ARG A 176 3.05 -3.24 16.56
CA ARG A 176 1.99 -2.42 17.17
C ARG A 176 1.81 -1.07 16.49
N ASP A 177 2.90 -0.37 16.19
CA ASP A 177 2.86 0.98 15.64
C ASP A 177 2.71 0.94 14.11
N SER A 178 1.68 0.22 13.64
CA SER A 178 1.43 0.00 12.22
C SER A 178 -0.04 0.12 11.81
N LEU A 179 -0.24 0.37 10.52
CA LEU A 179 -1.43 -0.02 9.78
C LEU A 179 -1.18 -1.39 9.14
N THR A 180 -2.01 -2.36 9.48
CA THR A 180 -1.93 -3.72 8.92
C THR A 180 -3.08 -3.98 7.94
N THR A 181 -2.79 -4.47 6.74
CA THR A 181 -3.76 -4.83 5.70
C THR A 181 -3.46 -6.22 5.10
N ALA A 182 -4.42 -6.81 4.39
CA ALA A 182 -4.17 -8.04 3.64
C ALA A 182 -3.35 -7.76 2.36
N ASN A 183 -3.79 -6.74 1.62
CA ASN A 183 -3.25 -6.30 0.34
C ASN A 183 -3.29 -4.76 0.27
N THR A 184 -3.02 -4.22 -0.92
CA THR A 184 -3.15 -2.79 -1.26
C THR A 184 -3.77 -2.68 -2.64
N HIS A 185 -4.06 -1.47 -3.11
CA HIS A 185 -4.56 -1.23 -4.46
C HIS A 185 -3.59 -1.68 -5.58
N ASP A 186 -2.31 -1.89 -5.25
CA ASP A 186 -1.25 -2.36 -6.17
C ASP A 186 -1.10 -3.88 -6.20
N MET A 187 -1.92 -4.61 -5.44
CA MET A 187 -1.82 -6.05 -5.25
C MET A 187 -3.11 -6.74 -5.69
N PRO A 188 -3.08 -8.07 -5.93
CA PRO A 188 -4.33 -8.81 -6.05
C PRO A 188 -5.21 -8.60 -4.82
N THR A 189 -6.52 -8.59 -5.05
CA THR A 189 -7.51 -8.83 -4.01
C THR A 189 -7.30 -10.21 -3.39
N LEU A 190 -7.90 -10.50 -2.25
CA LEU A 190 -7.88 -11.84 -1.66
C LEU A 190 -8.41 -12.88 -2.65
N GLU A 191 -9.54 -12.59 -3.30
CA GLU A 191 -10.14 -13.49 -4.28
C GLU A 191 -9.20 -13.74 -5.47
N GLY A 192 -8.67 -12.65 -6.07
CA GLY A 192 -7.71 -12.73 -7.16
C GLY A 192 -6.43 -13.47 -6.77
N PHE A 193 -5.95 -13.28 -5.54
CA PHE A 193 -4.80 -14.01 -4.99
C PHE A 193 -5.10 -15.51 -4.88
N PHE A 194 -6.26 -15.89 -4.34
CA PHE A 194 -6.62 -17.29 -4.15
C PHE A 194 -6.87 -18.00 -5.48
N ARG A 195 -7.45 -17.32 -6.47
CA ARG A 195 -7.65 -17.86 -7.82
C ARG A 195 -6.40 -17.85 -8.68
N GLY A 196 -5.42 -17.02 -8.34
CA GLY A 196 -4.21 -16.83 -9.13
C GLY A 196 -4.40 -15.88 -10.31
N ARG A 197 -5.42 -15.02 -10.25
CA ARG A 197 -5.77 -14.09 -11.32
C ARG A 197 -4.64 -13.10 -11.63
N ASP A 198 -3.89 -12.66 -10.62
CA ASP A 198 -2.71 -11.80 -10.83
C ASP A 198 -1.62 -12.49 -11.66
N ILE A 199 -1.49 -13.80 -11.56
CA ILE A 199 -0.53 -14.58 -12.36
C ILE A 199 -0.99 -14.62 -13.81
N ASP A 200 -2.29 -14.80 -14.03
CA ASP A 200 -2.90 -14.80 -15.37
C ASP A 200 -2.74 -13.43 -16.03
N ILE A 201 -3.10 -12.35 -15.33
CA ILE A 201 -2.92 -10.97 -15.82
C ILE A 201 -1.45 -10.69 -16.12
N LYS A 202 -0.52 -11.02 -15.21
CA LYS A 202 0.92 -10.84 -15.44
C LYS A 202 1.40 -11.60 -16.67
N ARG A 203 0.81 -12.77 -16.98
CA ARG A 203 1.11 -13.50 -18.21
C ARG A 203 0.56 -12.80 -19.44
N GLU A 204 -0.69 -12.33 -19.40
CA GLU A 204 -1.37 -11.61 -20.49
C GLU A 204 -0.61 -10.32 -20.89
N VAL A 205 -0.17 -9.54 -19.90
CA VAL A 205 0.52 -8.25 -20.13
C VAL A 205 2.03 -8.39 -20.40
N GLY A 206 2.55 -9.63 -20.31
CA GLY A 206 3.93 -9.98 -20.61
C GLY A 206 4.94 -9.73 -19.49
N LEU A 207 4.50 -9.54 -18.24
CA LEU A 207 5.38 -9.50 -17.06
C LEU A 207 5.89 -10.91 -16.67
N ILE A 208 5.11 -11.95 -16.97
CA ILE A 208 5.57 -13.35 -16.92
C ILE A 208 5.91 -13.80 -18.35
N ALA A 209 7.20 -14.10 -18.56
CA ALA A 209 7.77 -14.27 -19.90
C ALA A 209 7.30 -15.56 -20.60
N SER A 210 7.06 -16.64 -19.85
CA SER A 210 6.72 -17.95 -20.43
C SER A 210 5.65 -18.70 -19.64
N ASP A 211 5.03 -19.68 -20.30
CA ASP A 211 4.04 -20.56 -19.66
C ASP A 211 4.67 -21.42 -18.56
N GLU A 212 5.95 -21.76 -18.69
CA GLU A 212 6.69 -22.47 -17.65
C GLU A 212 6.91 -21.58 -16.42
N ASP A 213 7.22 -20.29 -16.62
CA ASP A 213 7.30 -19.33 -15.51
C ASP A 213 5.93 -19.16 -14.83
N ALA A 214 4.85 -19.12 -15.62
CA ALA A 214 3.48 -19.05 -15.08
C ALA A 214 3.10 -20.32 -14.31
N LYS A 215 3.53 -21.51 -14.76
CA LYS A 215 3.35 -22.76 -14.01
C LYS A 215 4.09 -22.72 -12.67
N ARG A 216 5.36 -22.29 -12.65
CA ARG A 216 6.14 -22.15 -11.42
C ARG A 216 5.50 -21.16 -10.45
N ALA A 217 5.05 -20.00 -10.94
CA ALA A 217 4.33 -19.03 -10.12
C ALA A 217 3.05 -19.62 -9.51
N ARG A 218 2.27 -20.43 -10.25
CA ARG A 218 1.08 -21.11 -9.70
C ARG A 218 1.44 -22.17 -8.67
N GLU A 219 2.56 -22.87 -8.82
CA GLU A 219 3.05 -23.80 -7.80
C GLU A 219 3.50 -23.10 -6.53
N GLU A 220 4.18 -21.96 -6.65
CA GLU A 220 4.52 -21.06 -5.55
C GLU A 220 3.26 -20.59 -4.82
N ARG A 221 2.26 -20.07 -5.56
CA ARG A 221 0.98 -19.67 -5.00
C ARG A 221 0.29 -20.80 -4.24
N ARG A 222 0.32 -22.03 -4.76
CA ARG A 222 -0.22 -23.20 -4.04
C ARG A 222 0.50 -23.47 -2.73
N ARG A 223 1.82 -23.25 -2.66
CA ARG A 223 2.59 -23.36 -1.39
C ARG A 223 2.20 -22.24 -0.43
N GLU A 224 2.10 -21.02 -0.91
CA GLU A 224 1.68 -19.85 -0.11
C GLU A 224 0.28 -20.04 0.47
N LYS A 225 -0.70 -20.44 -0.35
CA LYS A 225 -2.07 -20.74 0.09
C LYS A 225 -2.09 -21.79 1.21
N ARG A 226 -1.33 -22.88 1.05
CA ARG A 226 -1.26 -23.93 2.09
C ARG A 226 -0.65 -23.42 3.40
N GLU A 227 0.37 -22.56 3.33
CA GLU A 227 0.95 -21.97 4.53
C GLU A 227 0.01 -20.97 5.18
N LEU A 228 -0.68 -20.13 4.40
CA LEU A 228 -1.68 -19.21 4.92
C LEU A 228 -2.83 -19.95 5.61
N PHE A 229 -3.37 -21.00 4.99
CA PHE A 229 -4.39 -21.84 5.62
C PHE A 229 -3.90 -22.46 6.92
N ARG A 230 -2.66 -23.00 6.93
CA ARG A 230 -2.05 -23.51 8.15
C ARG A 230 -1.93 -22.42 9.23
N ARG A 231 -1.54 -21.20 8.86
CA ARG A 231 -1.46 -20.05 9.76
C ARG A 231 -2.84 -19.74 10.35
N LEU A 232 -3.86 -19.58 9.51
CA LEU A 232 -5.23 -19.29 9.95
C LEU A 232 -5.79 -20.40 10.85
N SER A 233 -5.56 -21.67 10.52
CA SER A 233 -5.96 -22.80 11.37
C SER A 233 -5.21 -22.85 12.70
N ASN A 234 -3.91 -22.55 12.73
CA ASN A 234 -3.13 -22.49 13.97
C ASN A 234 -3.58 -21.33 14.88
N GLU A 235 -4.09 -20.25 14.30
CA GLU A 235 -4.74 -19.17 15.03
C GLU A 235 -6.19 -19.53 15.40
N GLY A 236 -6.72 -20.69 14.99
CA GLY A 236 -8.10 -21.10 15.27
C GLY A 236 -9.15 -20.25 14.55
N LEU A 237 -8.81 -19.73 13.37
CA LEU A 237 -9.67 -18.90 12.53
C LEU A 237 -10.27 -19.65 11.34
N LEU A 238 -9.73 -20.83 11.02
CA LEU A 238 -10.19 -21.64 9.89
C LEU A 238 -10.12 -23.12 10.25
N GLN A 239 -11.21 -23.87 10.02
CA GLN A 239 -11.26 -25.30 10.27
C GLN A 239 -10.79 -26.11 9.04
N PRO A 240 -10.26 -27.33 9.25
CA PRO A 240 -9.96 -28.24 8.15
C PRO A 240 -11.22 -28.57 7.35
N GLY A 241 -11.24 -28.19 6.07
CA GLY A 241 -12.38 -28.42 5.17
C GLY A 241 -13.14 -27.16 4.78
N ASP A 242 -12.89 -26.03 5.47
CA ASP A 242 -13.39 -24.73 5.03
C ASP A 242 -12.75 -24.39 3.67
N SER A 243 -13.60 -24.34 2.64
CA SER A 243 -13.21 -24.04 1.26
C SER A 243 -14.07 -22.98 0.61
N ASP A 244 -15.00 -22.39 1.36
CA ASP A 244 -15.81 -21.30 0.87
C ASP A 244 -14.98 -20.00 0.84
N ASP A 245 -14.96 -19.34 -0.31
CA ASP A 245 -14.08 -18.19 -0.54
C ASP A 245 -14.40 -17.05 0.44
N SER A 246 -15.69 -16.83 0.77
CA SER A 246 -16.13 -15.80 1.73
C SER A 246 -15.58 -16.05 3.15
N GLN A 247 -15.64 -17.31 3.62
CA GLN A 247 -15.13 -17.71 4.94
C GLN A 247 -13.62 -17.55 5.06
N VAL A 248 -12.89 -17.81 3.97
CA VAL A 248 -11.45 -17.60 3.93
C VAL A 248 -11.11 -16.11 4.05
N ARG A 249 -11.84 -15.24 3.34
CA ARG A 249 -11.68 -13.77 3.46
C ARG A 249 -11.99 -13.29 4.87
N ALA A 250 -13.07 -13.81 5.49
CA ALA A 250 -13.42 -13.54 6.88
C ALA A 250 -12.33 -13.96 7.87
N ALA A 251 -11.75 -15.14 7.67
CA ALA A 251 -10.66 -15.64 8.49
C ALA A 251 -9.40 -14.78 8.36
N VAL A 252 -9.10 -14.27 7.16
CA VAL A 252 -8.02 -13.31 6.94
C VAL A 252 -8.32 -11.99 7.67
N HIS A 253 -9.50 -11.40 7.52
CA HIS A 253 -9.86 -10.16 8.21
C HIS A 253 -9.80 -10.32 9.74
N ALA A 254 -10.32 -11.43 10.27
CA ALA A 254 -10.24 -11.76 11.69
C ALA A 254 -8.79 -11.99 12.16
N PHE A 255 -7.91 -12.49 11.30
CA PHE A 255 -6.48 -12.59 11.58
C PHE A 255 -5.85 -11.20 11.73
N LEU A 256 -6.15 -10.27 10.83
CA LEU A 256 -5.65 -8.90 10.91
C LEU A 256 -6.12 -8.21 12.21
N GLU A 257 -7.39 -8.39 12.60
CA GLU A 257 -7.93 -7.84 13.86
C GLU A 257 -7.25 -8.39 15.13
N ARG A 258 -6.65 -9.58 15.07
CA ARG A 258 -5.92 -10.17 16.20
C ARG A 258 -4.48 -9.68 16.33
N THR A 259 -3.98 -8.98 15.32
CA THR A 259 -2.65 -8.36 15.41
C THR A 259 -2.66 -7.25 16.46
N PRO A 260 -1.51 -6.93 17.08
CA PRO A 260 -1.42 -5.79 17.99
C PRO A 260 -1.40 -4.44 17.25
N ALA A 261 -1.59 -4.41 15.93
CA ALA A 261 -1.52 -3.21 15.12
C ALA A 261 -2.49 -2.12 15.61
N SER A 262 -2.03 -0.87 15.56
CA SER A 262 -2.82 0.28 15.97
C SER A 262 -3.99 0.55 15.04
N LEU A 263 -3.84 0.19 13.75
CA LEU A 263 -4.88 0.26 12.74
C LEU A 263 -4.90 -1.03 11.92
N VAL A 264 -6.12 -1.45 11.56
CA VAL A 264 -6.35 -2.50 10.57
C VAL A 264 -7.14 -1.90 9.41
N GLY A 265 -6.69 -2.15 8.18
CA GLY A 265 -7.40 -1.77 6.97
C GLY A 265 -7.97 -3.00 6.27
N ILE A 266 -9.24 -2.91 5.90
CA ILE A 266 -9.95 -3.91 5.09
C ILE A 266 -10.23 -3.28 3.73
N ALA A 267 -9.80 -3.93 2.66
CA ALA A 267 -10.10 -3.48 1.30
C ALA A 267 -11.58 -3.75 1.00
N LEU A 268 -12.24 -2.78 0.35
CA LEU A 268 -13.65 -2.94 -0.03
C LEU A 268 -13.83 -4.05 -1.07
N ASP A 269 -12.84 -4.20 -1.94
CA ASP A 269 -12.71 -5.30 -2.90
C ASP A 269 -12.78 -6.69 -2.24
N ASP A 270 -12.14 -6.84 -1.08
CA ASP A 270 -12.12 -8.11 -0.35
C ASP A 270 -13.47 -8.40 0.34
N LEU A 271 -14.18 -7.36 0.78
CA LEU A 271 -15.54 -7.50 1.30
C LEU A 271 -16.51 -7.96 0.23
N LEU A 272 -16.28 -7.54 -1.02
CA LEU A 272 -17.16 -7.80 -2.16
C LEU A 272 -16.73 -9.00 -3.01
N GLY A 273 -15.69 -9.73 -2.60
CA GLY A 273 -15.20 -10.88 -3.37
C GLY A 273 -14.73 -10.51 -4.79
N GLU A 274 -14.26 -9.27 -4.99
CA GLU A 274 -13.78 -8.81 -6.29
C GLU A 274 -12.55 -9.61 -6.71
N GLU A 275 -12.57 -10.22 -7.90
CA GLU A 275 -11.44 -11.00 -8.41
C GLU A 275 -10.39 -10.12 -9.12
N GLU A 276 -10.85 -9.11 -9.85
CA GLU A 276 -10.00 -8.27 -10.70
C GLU A 276 -9.33 -7.14 -9.90
N PRO A 277 -8.00 -6.93 -10.06
CA PRO A 277 -7.31 -5.84 -9.40
C PRO A 277 -7.68 -4.48 -10.03
N VAL A 278 -7.59 -3.41 -9.23
CA VAL A 278 -7.80 -2.04 -9.73
C VAL A 278 -6.56 -1.48 -10.46
N ASN A 279 -5.36 -1.97 -10.13
CA ASN A 279 -4.10 -1.56 -10.73
C ASN A 279 -3.14 -2.74 -10.87
N VAL A 280 -2.31 -2.71 -11.92
CA VAL A 280 -1.15 -3.60 -12.07
C VAL A 280 0.11 -2.72 -12.18
N PRO A 281 0.96 -2.68 -11.15
CA PRO A 281 2.15 -1.83 -11.15
C PRO A 281 3.07 -2.09 -12.35
N GLY A 282 3.58 -1.00 -12.94
CA GLY A 282 4.51 -1.06 -14.07
C GLY A 282 3.89 -1.49 -15.40
N VAL A 283 2.56 -1.58 -15.51
CA VAL A 283 1.85 -1.90 -16.75
C VAL A 283 1.20 -0.64 -17.32
N THR A 284 1.35 -0.44 -18.63
CA THR A 284 0.79 0.73 -19.30
C THR A 284 -0.70 0.53 -19.61
N PRO A 285 -1.48 1.62 -19.76
CA PRO A 285 -2.91 1.55 -20.05
C PRO A 285 -3.28 0.75 -21.31
N GLU A 286 -2.38 0.65 -22.29
CA GLU A 286 -2.61 -0.13 -23.52
C GLU A 286 -2.61 -1.64 -23.27
N LYS A 287 -2.03 -2.09 -22.14
CA LYS A 287 -1.95 -3.51 -21.75
C LYS A 287 -2.93 -3.86 -20.63
N PHE A 288 -3.15 -2.94 -19.70
CA PHE A 288 -4.11 -3.11 -18.60
C PHE A 288 -4.67 -1.74 -18.20
N GLU A 289 -5.99 -1.61 -18.18
CA GLU A 289 -6.67 -0.36 -17.84
C GLU A 289 -6.72 -0.15 -16.32
N SER A 290 -5.61 0.25 -15.72
CA SER A 290 -5.57 0.61 -14.30
C SER A 290 -6.50 1.79 -13.99
N TRP A 291 -7.07 1.78 -12.78
CA TRP A 291 -7.88 2.86 -12.21
C TRP A 291 -9.25 3.09 -12.88
N THR A 292 -9.69 2.18 -13.74
CA THR A 292 -11.01 2.26 -14.41
C THR A 292 -12.04 1.27 -13.85
N ARG A 293 -11.60 0.19 -13.20
CA ARG A 293 -12.47 -0.88 -12.70
C ARG A 293 -13.35 -0.38 -11.55
N LYS A 294 -14.67 -0.54 -11.71
CA LYS A 294 -15.68 -0.27 -10.67
C LYS A 294 -15.94 -1.53 -9.85
N LEU A 295 -16.41 -1.34 -8.62
CA LEU A 295 -17.00 -2.42 -7.84
C LEU A 295 -18.24 -2.95 -8.55
N HIS A 296 -18.48 -4.26 -8.48
CA HIS A 296 -19.53 -4.94 -9.25
C HIS A 296 -20.95 -4.57 -8.80
N GLN A 297 -21.09 -4.02 -7.59
CA GLN A 297 -22.37 -3.58 -7.04
C GLN A 297 -22.31 -2.22 -6.32
N PRO A 298 -23.43 -1.46 -6.32
CA PRO A 298 -23.49 -0.15 -5.68
C PRO A 298 -23.56 -0.25 -4.15
N VAL A 299 -23.12 0.81 -3.47
CA VAL A 299 -22.96 0.84 -1.99
C VAL A 299 -24.25 0.58 -1.23
N GLU A 300 -25.41 0.91 -1.80
CA GLU A 300 -26.73 0.73 -1.21
C GLU A 300 -27.09 -0.76 -1.01
N GLN A 301 -26.41 -1.68 -1.70
CA GLN A 301 -26.70 -3.11 -1.63
C GLN A 301 -25.82 -3.85 -0.60
N TRP A 302 -24.72 -3.24 -0.14
CA TRP A 302 -23.70 -3.95 0.64
C TRP A 302 -24.19 -4.44 2.01
N THR A 303 -25.12 -3.71 2.65
CA THR A 303 -25.62 -4.08 3.99
C THR A 303 -26.55 -5.28 4.00
N CYS A 304 -26.98 -5.75 2.83
CA CYS A 304 -27.88 -6.87 2.66
C CYS A 304 -27.23 -8.00 1.84
N ASP A 305 -25.93 -7.91 1.61
CA ASP A 305 -25.18 -8.86 0.81
C ASP A 305 -24.52 -9.92 1.71
N ASP A 306 -24.88 -11.18 1.47
CA ASP A 306 -24.41 -12.33 2.26
C ASP A 306 -22.89 -12.53 2.14
N ASP A 307 -22.27 -12.15 1.01
CA ASP A 307 -20.82 -12.25 0.80
C ASP A 307 -20.08 -11.16 1.58
N VAL A 308 -20.66 -9.96 1.65
CA VAL A 308 -20.15 -8.88 2.51
C VAL A 308 -20.30 -9.26 3.99
N GLU A 309 -21.46 -9.73 4.41
CA GLU A 309 -21.67 -10.18 5.79
C GLU A 309 -20.74 -11.35 6.15
N GLY A 310 -20.59 -12.30 5.22
CA GLY A 310 -19.73 -13.46 5.35
C GLY A 310 -18.24 -13.10 5.42
N ALA A 311 -17.79 -12.09 4.67
CA ALA A 311 -16.41 -11.63 4.65
C ALA A 311 -16.04 -10.69 5.81
N LEU A 312 -17.01 -10.13 6.53
CA LEU A 312 -16.72 -9.36 7.73
C LEU A 312 -16.08 -10.25 8.81
N PRO A 313 -15.14 -9.72 9.60
CA PRO A 313 -14.50 -10.50 10.65
C PRO A 313 -15.54 -11.01 11.65
N LEU A 314 -15.52 -12.32 11.91
CA LEU A 314 -16.48 -13.03 12.77
C LEU A 314 -16.58 -12.46 14.20
N SER A 315 -15.59 -11.69 14.65
CA SER A 315 -15.58 -10.93 15.91
C SER A 315 -16.66 -9.86 16.00
N GLY A 316 -17.19 -9.39 14.86
CA GLY A 316 -18.15 -8.31 14.75
C GLY A 316 -19.60 -8.66 15.11
N ALA A 317 -19.99 -9.93 15.05
CA ALA A 317 -21.38 -10.35 15.33
C ALA A 317 -21.76 -10.31 16.83
N ARG A 318 -20.86 -9.91 17.74
CA ARG A 318 -21.11 -9.83 19.20
C ARG A 318 -20.54 -8.61 19.93
N ARG A 319 -20.39 -7.45 19.27
CA ARG A 319 -19.97 -6.21 19.98
C ARG A 319 -20.86 -4.99 19.72
N LEU A 320 -22.17 -5.21 19.75
CA LEU A 320 -23.16 -4.19 20.07
C LEU A 320 -24.11 -4.78 21.12
N GLY A 321 -23.73 -4.73 22.40
CA GLY A 321 -24.64 -5.12 23.49
C GLY A 321 -24.07 -5.88 24.70
N GLU A 322 -22.76 -5.87 24.96
CA GLU A 322 -22.19 -6.26 26.26
C GLU A 322 -21.27 -5.16 26.80
#